data_AF-A0A3N5QFG7-F1
#
_entry.id   AF-A0A3N5QFG7-F1
#
_cell.length_a   1.000
_cell.length_b   1.000
_cell.length_c   1.000
_cell.angle_alpha   90.00
_cell.angle_beta   90.00
_cell.angle_gamma   90.00
#
_symmetry.space_group_name_H-M   'P 1'
#
loop_
_entity.id
_entity.type
_entity.pdbx_description
1 polymer ?
#
loop_
_entity_poly.entity_id
_entity_poly.type
_entity_poly.pdbx_seq_one_letter_code
_entity_poly.pdbx_strand_id
1 'polypeptide(L)'
;MHKTFKYRLYPSRSQLVYLDRTLETCRCWYNHCLAERKDAWENEKKSIGKFEQLASVKDYRRENPYAAQVHSHIMQVVVQDLDKAFQAFFRRVKSGETPGYPRFKGRNRLDSFGLKEYGNGFKVDGRRLRLTGMGRMRVRWHREMEGKVKAVRVLRQAGEWYACFSCEVEEKILPATGKQVGIDVGIHHLLATSDGEVVDNPQWYREAQSKLRIIQRRVSRRSMGGANRRKAVLALQRQHETLSNSRKDFLNKLAFQLTTNYDLIALEKLSIGGMARNHHLSKSILDAGWGYLSKHISDKAAEAGRHVVRVNPAYTSKTCSLCGTLFENLSLADRWVDCSCGLSIDRDVNAAINILNRAGHARWDKSTDAMV
;
A
#
# COMPACT_ATOMS: atom_id res chain seq x y z
N MET A 1 -17.94 2.71 -3.57
CA MET A 1 -16.56 2.23 -3.26
C MET A 1 -16.26 2.06 -1.76
N HIS A 2 -15.20 1.31 -1.38
CA HIS A 2 -14.68 1.26 0.00
C HIS A 2 -13.42 2.13 0.16
N LYS A 3 -13.44 3.12 1.06
CA LYS A 3 -12.28 3.97 1.41
C LYS A 3 -11.77 3.68 2.82
N THR A 4 -10.47 3.86 3.03
CA THR A 4 -9.88 3.83 4.38
C THR A 4 -9.44 5.22 4.83
N PHE A 5 -9.99 5.69 5.94
CA PHE A 5 -9.58 6.93 6.60
C PHE A 5 -8.68 6.62 7.81
N LYS A 6 -7.43 7.10 7.78
CA LYS A 6 -6.45 6.87 8.84
C LYS A 6 -6.29 8.14 9.69
N TYR A 7 -6.58 8.05 10.99
CA TYR A 7 -6.42 9.16 11.95
C TYR A 7 -5.50 8.78 13.10
N ARG A 8 -4.74 9.75 13.63
CA ARG A 8 -3.88 9.53 14.80
C ARG A 8 -4.70 9.48 16.08
N LEU A 9 -4.41 8.49 16.93
CA LEU A 9 -4.95 8.33 18.27
C LEU A 9 -3.98 8.91 19.31
N TYR A 10 -4.53 9.40 20.41
CA TYR A 10 -3.76 9.81 21.60
C TYR A 10 -4.29 9.06 22.82
N PRO A 11 -3.87 7.81 23.03
CA PRO A 11 -4.26 7.02 24.19
C PRO A 11 -3.55 7.54 25.46
N SER A 12 -4.21 7.43 26.61
CA SER A 12 -3.58 7.62 27.92
C SER A 12 -2.59 6.48 28.23
N ARG A 13 -1.79 6.62 29.30
CA ARG A 13 -0.86 5.58 29.74
C ARG A 13 -1.55 4.25 30.06
N SER A 14 -2.72 4.27 30.70
CA SER A 14 -3.50 3.07 30.99
C SER A 14 -4.05 2.43 29.72
N GLN A 15 -4.50 3.24 28.75
CA GLN A 15 -4.98 2.76 27.46
C GLN A 15 -3.85 2.12 26.64
N LEU A 16 -2.63 2.67 26.65
CA LEU A 16 -1.46 2.07 25.99
C LEU A 16 -1.18 0.66 26.50
N VAL A 17 -1.24 0.44 27.83
CA VAL A 17 -1.07 -0.89 28.42
C VAL A 17 -2.14 -1.85 27.90
N TYR A 18 -3.39 -1.41 27.81
CA TYR A 18 -4.48 -2.26 27.31
C TYR A 18 -4.34 -2.58 25.82
N LEU A 19 -3.92 -1.59 25.01
CA LEU A 19 -3.66 -1.75 23.58
C LEU A 19 -2.53 -2.75 23.32
N ASP A 20 -1.43 -2.64 24.07
CA ASP A 20 -0.30 -3.57 23.96
C ASP A 20 -0.67 -4.99 24.43
N ARG A 21 -1.44 -5.12 25.52
CA ARG A 21 -1.98 -6.43 25.96
C ARG A 21 -2.88 -7.04 24.89
N THR A 22 -3.74 -6.25 24.26
CA THR A 22 -4.62 -6.72 23.18
C THR A 22 -3.82 -7.23 21.99
N LEU A 23 -2.76 -6.51 21.56
CA LEU A 23 -1.88 -6.99 20.48
C LEU A 23 -1.19 -8.31 20.84
N GLU A 24 -0.76 -8.47 22.11
CA GLU A 24 -0.14 -9.71 22.56
C GLU A 24 -1.14 -10.88 22.57
N THR A 25 -2.38 -10.67 23.04
CA THR A 25 -3.44 -11.67 22.95
C THR A 25 -3.74 -12.05 21.49
N CYS A 26 -3.80 -11.06 20.58
CA CYS A 26 -3.97 -11.31 19.15
C CYS A 26 -2.82 -12.13 18.57
N ARG A 27 -1.58 -11.87 19.00
CA ARG A 27 -0.39 -12.60 18.54
C ARG A 27 -0.43 -14.06 18.98
N CYS A 28 -0.78 -14.31 20.25
CA CYS A 28 -0.94 -15.66 20.77
C CYS A 28 -2.05 -16.41 20.03
N TRP A 29 -3.20 -15.77 19.82
CA TRP A 29 -4.31 -16.37 19.09
C TRP A 29 -3.97 -16.67 17.63
N TYR A 30 -3.33 -15.73 16.91
CA TYR A 30 -2.84 -15.96 15.55
C TYR A 30 -1.92 -17.18 15.47
N ASN A 31 -0.96 -17.27 16.40
CA ASN A 31 0.01 -18.36 16.42
C ASN A 31 -0.64 -19.70 16.77
N HIS A 32 -1.60 -19.70 17.70
CA HIS A 32 -2.38 -20.89 18.01
C HIS A 32 -3.15 -21.40 16.78
N CYS A 33 -3.89 -20.53 16.10
CA CYS A 33 -4.60 -20.90 14.87
C CYS A 33 -3.66 -21.35 13.74
N LEU A 34 -2.46 -20.77 13.64
CA LEU A 34 -1.47 -21.20 12.65
C LEU A 34 -0.88 -22.57 13.00
N ALA A 35 -0.56 -22.82 14.27
CA ALA A 35 -0.08 -24.11 14.74
C ALA A 35 -1.13 -25.19 14.46
N GLU A 36 -2.38 -24.95 14.85
CA GLU A 36 -3.49 -25.87 14.62
C GLU A 36 -3.64 -26.28 13.15
N ARG A 37 -3.63 -25.32 12.21
CA ARG A 37 -3.67 -25.63 10.76
C ARG A 37 -2.47 -26.45 10.30
N LYS A 38 -1.29 -26.16 10.86
CA LYS A 38 -0.04 -26.82 10.51
C LYS A 38 -0.03 -28.26 11.02
N ASP A 39 -0.35 -28.45 12.30
CA ASP A 39 -0.33 -29.74 12.98
C ASP A 39 -1.39 -30.69 12.37
N ALA A 40 -2.59 -30.19 12.08
CA ALA A 40 -3.64 -30.98 11.41
C ALA A 40 -3.22 -31.45 10.01
N TRP A 41 -2.49 -30.61 9.26
CA TRP A 41 -1.97 -31.01 7.95
C TRP A 41 -0.79 -31.98 8.05
N GLU A 42 0.13 -31.73 8.99
CA GLU A 42 1.33 -32.55 9.16
C GLU A 42 0.97 -33.96 9.65
N ASN A 43 0.10 -34.07 10.66
CA ASN A 43 -0.26 -35.34 11.32
C ASN A 43 -1.40 -36.09 10.61
N GLU A 44 -2.46 -35.38 10.19
CA GLU A 44 -3.70 -36.00 9.72
C GLU A 44 -4.01 -35.71 8.24
N LYS A 45 -3.22 -34.86 7.58
CA LYS A 45 -3.48 -34.33 6.22
C LYS A 45 -4.85 -33.64 6.12
N LYS A 46 -5.35 -33.13 7.25
CA LYS A 46 -6.61 -32.41 7.34
C LYS A 46 -6.38 -30.91 7.17
N SER A 47 -7.25 -30.27 6.39
CA SER A 47 -7.25 -28.82 6.24
C SER A 47 -8.24 -28.19 7.21
N ILE A 48 -7.74 -27.41 8.18
CA ILE A 48 -8.58 -26.62 9.08
C ILE A 48 -8.88 -25.27 8.45
N GLY A 49 -10.17 -24.98 8.30
CA GLY A 49 -10.66 -23.78 7.64
C GLY A 49 -10.90 -22.60 8.59
N LYS A 50 -11.17 -21.44 7.98
CA LYS A 50 -11.63 -20.23 8.68
C LYS A 50 -12.86 -20.48 9.57
N PHE A 51 -13.83 -21.25 9.10
CA PHE A 51 -15.11 -21.40 9.79
C PHE A 51 -14.97 -22.20 11.09
N GLU A 52 -14.18 -23.26 11.09
CA GLU A 52 -13.82 -24.03 12.29
C GLU A 52 -13.15 -23.12 13.34
N GLN A 53 -12.17 -22.33 12.91
CA GLN A 53 -11.45 -21.42 13.81
C GLN A 53 -12.28 -20.23 14.28
N LEU A 54 -13.30 -19.83 13.52
CA LEU A 54 -14.26 -18.83 14.00
C LEU A 54 -15.18 -19.40 15.07
N ALA A 55 -15.57 -20.68 14.97
CA ALA A 55 -16.37 -21.36 15.98
C ALA A 55 -15.61 -21.51 17.31
N SER A 56 -14.31 -21.83 17.25
CA SER A 56 -13.47 -22.01 18.44
C SER A 56 -13.14 -20.71 19.19
N VAL A 57 -13.46 -19.52 18.64
CA VAL A 57 -13.27 -18.23 19.33
C VAL A 57 -14.00 -18.20 20.67
N LYS A 58 -15.19 -18.80 20.78
CA LYS A 58 -15.97 -18.82 22.02
C LYS A 58 -15.24 -19.61 23.10
N ASP A 59 -14.78 -20.81 22.77
CA ASP A 59 -14.09 -21.71 23.69
C ASP A 59 -12.74 -21.14 24.11
N TYR A 60 -11.95 -20.63 23.16
CA TYR A 60 -10.68 -19.99 23.46
C TYR A 60 -10.83 -18.80 24.41
N ARG A 61 -11.89 -17.99 24.25
CA ARG A 61 -12.17 -16.87 25.16
C ARG A 61 -12.64 -17.33 26.54
N ARG A 62 -13.28 -18.49 26.66
CA ARG A 62 -13.69 -19.09 27.93
C ARG A 62 -12.47 -19.62 28.70
N GLU A 63 -11.53 -20.24 28.01
CA GLU A 63 -10.37 -20.92 28.60
C GLU A 63 -9.18 -20.00 28.83
N ASN A 64 -9.10 -18.87 28.12
CA ASN A 64 -7.98 -17.93 28.24
C ASN A 64 -8.40 -16.60 28.90
N PRO A 65 -7.92 -16.30 30.13
CA PRO A 65 -8.28 -15.08 30.87
C PRO A 65 -7.93 -13.77 30.15
N TYR A 66 -6.91 -13.76 29.29
CA TYR A 66 -6.54 -12.59 28.49
C TYR A 66 -7.49 -12.40 27.31
N ALA A 67 -7.88 -13.49 26.64
CA ALA A 67 -8.84 -13.46 25.54
C ALA A 67 -10.26 -13.13 26.01
N ALA A 68 -10.63 -13.52 27.23
CA ALA A 68 -11.90 -13.15 27.85
C ALA A 68 -12.10 -11.61 27.88
N GLN A 69 -11.04 -10.86 28.17
CA GLN A 69 -11.02 -9.39 28.22
C GLN A 69 -11.02 -8.72 26.84
N VAL A 70 -10.74 -9.47 25.77
CA VAL A 70 -10.70 -8.95 24.41
C VAL A 70 -12.07 -9.14 23.74
N HIS A 71 -12.52 -8.10 23.04
CA HIS A 71 -13.77 -8.14 22.29
C HIS A 71 -13.73 -9.24 21.23
N SER A 72 -14.81 -10.04 21.10
CA SER A 72 -14.86 -11.21 20.19
C SER A 72 -14.52 -10.86 18.74
N HIS A 73 -14.96 -9.70 18.24
CA HIS A 73 -14.61 -9.24 16.89
C HIS A 73 -13.11 -9.15 16.62
N ILE A 74 -12.30 -8.78 17.63
CA ILE A 74 -10.85 -8.73 17.47
C ILE A 74 -10.30 -10.12 17.19
N MET A 75 -10.74 -11.12 17.97
CA MET A 75 -10.33 -12.52 17.81
C MET A 75 -10.77 -13.08 16.45
N GLN A 76 -11.98 -12.76 16.02
CA GLN A 76 -12.50 -13.16 14.71
C GLN A 76 -11.74 -12.51 13.56
N VAL A 77 -11.36 -11.24 13.68
CA VAL A 77 -10.55 -10.54 12.67
C VAL A 77 -9.15 -11.14 12.57
N VAL A 78 -8.56 -11.61 13.68
CA VAL A 78 -7.28 -12.33 13.64
C VAL A 78 -7.38 -13.62 12.80
N VAL A 79 -8.46 -14.40 12.95
CA VAL A 79 -8.73 -15.59 12.11
C VAL A 79 -8.87 -15.19 10.63
N GLN A 80 -9.60 -14.11 10.34
CA GLN A 80 -9.75 -13.59 8.97
C GLN A 80 -8.42 -13.12 8.37
N ASP A 81 -7.55 -12.49 9.16
CA ASP A 81 -6.26 -12.00 8.71
C ASP A 81 -5.29 -13.19 8.44
N LEU A 82 -5.36 -14.27 9.23
CA LEU A 82 -4.66 -15.53 8.95
C LEU A 82 -5.17 -16.19 7.67
N ASP A 83 -6.50 -16.26 7.51
CA ASP A 83 -7.13 -16.87 6.33
C ASP A 83 -6.72 -16.16 5.04
N LYS A 84 -6.71 -14.82 5.03
CA LYS A 84 -6.20 -14.02 3.92
C LYS A 84 -4.74 -14.32 3.59
N ALA A 85 -3.91 -14.56 4.60
CA ALA A 85 -2.52 -14.92 4.39
C ALA A 85 -2.39 -16.29 3.68
N PHE A 86 -3.22 -17.27 4.04
CA PHE A 86 -3.28 -18.56 3.38
C PHE A 86 -3.84 -18.46 1.96
N GLN A 87 -4.93 -17.72 1.74
CA GLN A 87 -5.47 -17.48 0.40
C GLN A 87 -4.42 -16.86 -0.53
N ALA A 88 -3.68 -15.86 -0.04
CA ALA A 88 -2.60 -15.23 -0.80
C ALA A 88 -1.45 -16.21 -1.07
N PHE A 89 -1.11 -17.09 -0.11
CA PHE A 89 -0.11 -18.15 -0.29
C PHE A 89 -0.54 -19.10 -1.41
N PHE A 90 -1.73 -19.70 -1.33
CA PHE A 90 -2.20 -20.67 -2.32
C PHE A 90 -2.41 -20.06 -3.70
N ARG A 91 -2.89 -18.82 -3.80
CA ARG A 91 -2.99 -18.10 -5.08
C ARG A 91 -1.63 -18.00 -5.76
N ARG A 92 -0.58 -17.65 -5.00
CA ARG A 92 0.79 -17.52 -5.52
C ARG A 92 1.42 -18.86 -5.90
N VAL A 93 1.14 -19.92 -5.13
CA VAL A 93 1.53 -21.29 -5.52
C VAL A 93 0.86 -21.67 -6.85
N LYS A 94 -0.45 -21.42 -6.98
CA LYS A 94 -1.21 -21.71 -8.20
C LYS A 94 -0.69 -20.95 -9.42
N SER A 95 -0.16 -19.73 -9.24
CA SER A 95 0.46 -18.95 -10.30
C SER A 95 1.92 -19.32 -10.60
N GLY A 96 2.43 -20.43 -10.05
CA GLY A 96 3.79 -20.91 -10.28
C GLY A 96 4.88 -20.13 -9.55
N GLU A 97 4.53 -19.25 -8.60
CA GLU A 97 5.51 -18.58 -7.75
C GLU A 97 6.00 -19.50 -6.62
N THR A 98 7.09 -19.10 -5.96
CA THR A 98 7.64 -19.75 -4.76
C THR A 98 7.38 -18.93 -3.49
N PRO A 99 6.12 -18.76 -3.05
CA PRO A 99 5.82 -17.99 -1.84
C PRO A 99 6.29 -18.72 -0.58
N GLY A 100 6.79 -17.97 0.40
CA GLY A 100 7.00 -18.51 1.75
C GLY A 100 5.67 -18.79 2.46
N TYR A 101 5.59 -19.92 3.17
CA TYR A 101 4.43 -20.30 3.98
C TYR A 101 4.10 -19.24 5.06
N PRO A 102 2.83 -19.06 5.46
CA PRO A 102 2.47 -18.20 6.58
C PRO A 102 3.28 -18.51 7.85
N ARG A 103 3.91 -17.49 8.44
CA ARG A 103 4.85 -17.66 9.57
C ARG A 103 4.25 -17.23 10.90
N PHE A 104 4.71 -17.88 11.97
CA PHE A 104 4.48 -17.45 13.34
C PHE A 104 4.91 -15.99 13.56
N LYS A 105 4.13 -15.27 14.35
CA LYS A 105 4.39 -13.88 14.73
C LYS A 105 5.20 -13.86 16.02
N GLY A 106 6.46 -13.45 15.89
CA GLY A 106 7.30 -13.11 17.03
C GLY A 106 6.78 -11.87 17.78
N ARG A 107 7.32 -11.62 18.98
CA ARG A 107 6.98 -10.44 19.77
C ARG A 107 7.20 -9.17 18.95
N ASN A 108 6.26 -8.23 19.00
CA ASN A 108 6.27 -6.98 18.20
C ASN A 108 6.21 -7.17 16.67
N ARG A 109 5.68 -8.29 16.16
CA ARG A 109 5.44 -8.52 14.72
C ARG A 109 3.97 -8.45 14.31
N LEU A 110 3.08 -8.25 15.28
CA LEU A 110 1.66 -7.99 15.09
C LEU A 110 1.40 -6.61 15.68
N ASP A 111 1.06 -5.67 14.79
CA ASP A 111 0.95 -4.24 15.12
C ASP A 111 -0.45 -3.69 14.90
N SER A 112 -1.44 -4.54 14.60
CA SER A 112 -2.82 -4.08 14.46
C SER A 112 -3.85 -5.12 14.86
N PHE A 113 -5.02 -4.65 15.28
CA PHE A 113 -6.21 -5.46 15.48
C PHE A 113 -7.43 -4.70 14.96
N GLY A 114 -8.52 -5.41 14.63
CA GLY A 114 -9.70 -4.81 14.01
C GLY A 114 -11.00 -5.13 14.71
N LEU A 115 -11.96 -4.23 14.53
CA LEU A 115 -13.37 -4.41 14.88
C LEU A 115 -14.17 -4.22 13.60
N LYS A 116 -15.01 -5.20 13.28
CA LYS A 116 -15.60 -5.35 11.94
C LYS A 116 -16.97 -4.72 11.74
N GLU A 117 -17.53 -4.11 12.79
CA GLU A 117 -18.90 -3.58 12.76
C GLU A 117 -19.05 -2.32 13.62
N TYR A 118 -19.51 -1.23 13.02
CA TYR A 118 -19.76 0.03 13.72
C TYR A 118 -20.93 -0.10 14.71
N GLY A 119 -20.77 0.44 15.91
CA GLY A 119 -21.73 0.28 17.00
C GLY A 119 -21.49 -0.98 17.84
N ASN A 120 -20.78 -1.97 17.30
CA ASN A 120 -20.45 -3.22 17.98
C ASN A 120 -18.93 -3.37 18.20
N GLY A 121 -18.49 -2.98 19.40
CA GLY A 121 -17.08 -2.96 19.78
C GLY A 121 -16.41 -1.60 19.59
N PHE A 122 -16.90 -0.75 18.68
CA PHE A 122 -16.44 0.63 18.54
C PHE A 122 -17.54 1.60 18.13
N LYS A 123 -17.39 2.87 18.51
CA LYS A 123 -18.26 3.97 18.08
C LYS A 123 -17.50 5.31 18.10
N VAL A 124 -17.82 6.22 17.20
CA VAL A 124 -17.41 7.62 17.33
C VAL A 124 -18.34 8.30 18.34
N ASP A 125 -17.74 8.87 19.40
CA ASP A 125 -18.44 9.44 20.54
C ASP A 125 -17.95 10.87 20.77
N GLY A 126 -18.65 11.82 20.13
CA GLY A 126 -18.19 13.19 19.96
C GLY A 126 -16.88 13.24 19.18
N ARG A 127 -15.87 13.94 19.69
CA ARG A 127 -14.53 14.00 19.09
C ARG A 127 -13.61 12.82 19.46
N ARG A 128 -14.14 11.76 20.08
CA ARG A 128 -13.35 10.62 20.57
C ARG A 128 -13.77 9.31 19.89
N LEU A 129 -12.84 8.36 19.81
CA LEU A 129 -13.14 6.98 19.44
C LEU A 129 -13.35 6.18 20.73
N ARG A 130 -14.53 5.58 20.89
CA ARG A 130 -14.80 4.63 21.97
C ARG A 130 -14.55 3.22 21.47
N LEU A 131 -13.69 2.48 22.16
CA LEU A 131 -13.48 1.05 21.94
C LEU A 131 -13.94 0.27 23.18
N THR A 132 -14.71 -0.80 22.98
CA THR A 132 -15.17 -1.67 24.08
C THR A 132 -13.97 -2.26 24.81
N GLY A 133 -13.98 -2.18 26.14
CA GLY A 133 -12.86 -2.59 27.01
C GLY A 133 -11.71 -1.58 27.11
N MET A 134 -11.60 -0.60 26.20
CA MET A 134 -10.48 0.37 26.17
C MET A 134 -10.88 1.82 26.42
N GLY A 135 -12.20 2.09 26.49
CA GLY A 135 -12.75 3.42 26.77
C GLY A 135 -12.63 4.39 25.60
N ARG A 136 -12.73 5.69 25.91
CA ARG A 136 -12.72 6.79 24.93
C ARG A 136 -11.30 7.32 24.72
N MET A 137 -10.85 7.39 23.47
CA MET A 137 -9.54 7.90 23.08
C MET A 137 -9.68 9.16 22.23
N ARG A 138 -8.79 10.14 22.45
CA ARG A 138 -8.74 11.34 21.61
C ARG A 138 -8.22 10.97 20.23
N VAL A 139 -8.85 11.52 19.20
CA VAL A 139 -8.47 11.33 17.79
C VAL A 139 -8.14 12.69 17.19
N ARG A 140 -7.11 12.76 16.33
CA ARG A 140 -6.84 13.94 15.49
C ARG A 140 -7.58 13.80 14.17
N TRP A 141 -8.78 14.38 14.13
CA TRP A 141 -9.57 14.58 12.92
C TRP A 141 -8.95 15.72 12.11
N HIS A 142 -8.13 15.38 11.11
CA HIS A 142 -7.48 16.36 10.22
C HIS A 142 -8.20 16.49 8.87
N ARG A 143 -9.27 15.71 8.68
CA ARG A 143 -10.23 15.78 7.58
C ARG A 143 -11.52 15.10 8.02
N GLU A 144 -12.60 15.38 7.33
CA GLU A 144 -13.88 14.71 7.54
C GLU A 144 -13.81 13.25 7.09
N MET A 145 -14.63 12.40 7.73
CA MET A 145 -14.78 11.00 7.35
C MET A 145 -16.08 10.87 6.55
N GLU A 146 -15.94 10.56 5.26
CA GLU A 146 -17.06 10.41 4.34
C GLU A 146 -17.69 9.02 4.45
N GLY A 147 -19.00 8.96 4.18
CA GLY A 147 -19.74 7.72 3.98
C GLY A 147 -20.02 6.91 5.26
N LYS A 148 -20.52 5.69 5.06
CA LYS A 148 -20.94 4.80 6.15
C LYS A 148 -19.75 4.04 6.72
N VAL A 149 -19.43 4.27 7.99
CA VAL A 149 -18.38 3.55 8.69
C VAL A 149 -18.78 2.08 8.87
N LYS A 150 -17.93 1.16 8.43
CA LYS A 150 -18.17 -0.29 8.53
C LYS A 150 -17.31 -0.93 9.63
N ALA A 151 -16.01 -0.65 9.58
CA ALA A 151 -15.01 -1.30 10.44
C ALA A 151 -13.92 -0.30 10.88
N VAL A 152 -13.23 -0.59 11.96
CA VAL A 152 -12.02 0.13 12.36
C VAL A 152 -10.88 -0.86 12.61
N ARG A 153 -9.69 -0.56 12.10
CA ARG A 153 -8.46 -1.24 12.47
C ARG A 153 -7.57 -0.29 13.26
N VAL A 154 -7.21 -0.67 14.47
CA VAL A 154 -6.28 0.06 15.32
C VAL A 154 -4.87 -0.43 15.00
N LEU A 155 -3.98 0.49 14.64
CA LEU A 155 -2.64 0.23 14.13
C LEU A 155 -1.60 0.95 14.98
N ARG A 156 -0.57 0.22 15.39
CA ARG A 156 0.66 0.76 15.97
C ARG A 156 1.70 0.91 14.88
N GLN A 157 2.24 2.12 14.72
CA GLN A 157 3.25 2.42 13.71
C GLN A 157 4.24 3.44 14.26
N ALA A 158 5.53 3.09 14.25
CA ALA A 158 6.64 3.94 14.73
C ALA A 158 6.41 4.58 16.13
N GLY A 159 5.81 3.80 17.04
CA GLY A 159 5.50 4.19 18.41
C GLY A 159 4.23 5.01 18.59
N GLU A 160 3.51 5.28 17.49
CA GLU A 160 2.24 6.00 17.49
C GLU A 160 1.08 5.05 17.19
N TRP A 161 -0.13 5.45 17.59
CA TRP A 161 -1.35 4.69 17.36
C TRP A 161 -2.27 5.40 16.37
N TYR A 162 -2.93 4.62 15.52
CA TYR A 162 -3.81 5.13 14.48
C TYR A 162 -5.11 4.30 14.45
N ALA A 163 -6.21 4.96 14.13
CA ALA A 163 -7.47 4.32 13.76
C ALA A 163 -7.65 4.42 12.25
N CYS A 164 -7.74 3.27 11.58
CA CYS A 164 -8.01 3.14 10.16
C CYS A 164 -9.47 2.71 9.99
N PHE A 165 -10.36 3.66 9.71
CA PHE A 165 -11.78 3.41 9.48
C PHE A 165 -12.02 2.99 8.03
N SER A 166 -12.61 1.82 7.82
CA SER A 166 -13.14 1.41 6.52
C SER A 166 -14.55 1.96 6.38
N CYS A 167 -14.75 2.77 5.35
CA CYS A 167 -16.02 3.44 5.07
C CYS A 167 -16.51 3.05 3.68
N GLU A 168 -17.81 2.86 3.56
CA GLU A 168 -18.52 2.70 2.30
C GLU A 168 -18.93 4.11 1.84
N VAL A 169 -18.35 4.56 0.73
CA VAL A 169 -18.47 5.92 0.22
C VAL A 169 -19.05 5.87 -1.19
N GLU A 170 -19.93 6.81 -1.48
CA GLU A 170 -20.45 7.03 -2.83
C GLU A 170 -19.33 7.56 -3.74
N GLU A 171 -19.40 7.18 -5.02
CA GLU A 171 -18.46 7.65 -6.02
C GLU A 171 -18.81 9.08 -6.44
N LYS A 172 -17.80 9.92 -6.59
CA LYS A 172 -17.98 11.34 -6.92
C LYS A 172 -17.39 11.58 -8.30
N ILE A 173 -18.22 11.36 -9.32
CA ILE A 173 -17.85 11.59 -10.71
C ILE A 173 -17.56 13.08 -10.91
N LEU A 174 -16.40 13.39 -11.49
CA LEU A 174 -16.03 14.75 -11.84
C LEU A 174 -16.57 15.11 -13.23
N PRO A 175 -16.83 16.41 -13.50
CA PRO A 175 -17.15 16.86 -14.86
C PRO A 175 -16.06 16.46 -15.86
N ALA A 176 -16.47 16.15 -17.10
CA ALA A 176 -15.56 15.83 -18.19
C ALA A 176 -14.65 17.04 -18.49
N THR A 177 -13.36 16.77 -18.67
CA THR A 177 -12.35 17.76 -19.03
C THR A 177 -12.12 17.83 -20.54
N GLY A 178 -12.47 16.78 -21.28
CA GLY A 178 -12.16 16.58 -22.69
C GLY A 178 -10.69 16.24 -22.97
N LYS A 179 -9.85 16.11 -21.92
CA LYS A 179 -8.40 15.97 -22.06
C LYS A 179 -7.95 14.52 -21.84
N GLN A 180 -6.86 14.15 -22.51
CA GLN A 180 -6.21 12.85 -22.37
C GLN A 180 -4.70 13.07 -22.19
N VAL A 181 -4.04 12.16 -21.47
CA VAL A 181 -2.59 12.25 -21.25
C VAL A 181 -1.95 10.87 -21.26
N GLY A 182 -0.81 10.77 -21.94
CA GLY A 182 0.13 9.65 -21.78
C GLY A 182 1.19 10.01 -20.77
N ILE A 183 1.57 9.04 -19.94
CA ILE A 183 2.55 9.23 -18.87
C ILE A 183 3.64 8.20 -19.01
N ASP A 184 4.84 8.68 -19.32
CA ASP A 184 6.08 7.92 -19.19
C ASP A 184 6.62 8.09 -17.76
N VAL A 185 7.11 7.02 -17.13
CA VAL A 185 7.69 7.10 -15.78
C VAL A 185 9.14 6.68 -15.78
N GLY A 186 9.99 7.53 -15.19
CA GLY A 186 11.44 7.40 -15.25
C GLY A 186 12.12 7.49 -13.90
N ILE A 187 13.42 7.21 -13.89
CA ILE A 187 14.30 7.39 -12.72
C ILE A 187 14.89 8.80 -12.70
N HIS A 188 15.14 9.37 -13.88
CA HIS A 188 15.68 10.73 -14.04
C HIS A 188 14.60 11.75 -13.68
N HIS A 189 13.56 11.82 -14.49
CA HIS A 189 12.28 12.44 -14.13
C HIS A 189 11.36 11.37 -13.57
N LEU A 190 10.60 11.67 -12.51
CA LEU A 190 9.62 10.74 -11.97
C LEU A 190 8.59 10.37 -13.03
N LEU A 191 8.11 11.38 -13.77
CA LEU A 191 7.27 11.21 -14.93
C LEU A 191 7.43 12.35 -15.95
N ALA A 192 7.08 12.05 -17.19
CA ALA A 192 6.86 13.02 -18.26
C ALA A 192 5.48 12.76 -18.87
N THR A 193 4.79 13.83 -19.26
CA THR A 193 3.45 13.78 -19.84
C THR A 193 3.49 14.07 -21.34
N SER A 194 2.48 13.59 -22.07
CA SER A 194 2.35 13.80 -23.51
C SER A 194 2.08 15.25 -23.91
N ASP A 195 1.68 16.11 -22.96
CA ASP A 195 1.52 17.55 -23.14
C ASP A 195 2.76 18.37 -22.70
N GLY A 196 3.87 17.69 -22.38
CA GLY A 196 5.19 18.30 -22.19
C GLY A 196 5.54 18.67 -20.74
N GLU A 197 4.70 18.33 -19.76
CA GLU A 197 5.05 18.48 -18.34
C GLU A 197 6.04 17.40 -17.93
N VAL A 198 7.10 17.81 -17.23
CA VAL A 198 8.11 16.90 -16.69
C VAL A 198 8.21 17.13 -15.19
N VAL A 199 8.08 16.06 -14.42
CA VAL A 199 8.08 16.09 -12.96
C VAL A 199 9.33 15.37 -12.45
N ASP A 200 10.19 16.10 -11.75
CA ASP A 200 11.41 15.54 -11.19
C ASP A 200 11.15 14.56 -10.04
N ASN A 201 12.08 13.61 -9.86
CA ASN A 201 12.08 12.72 -8.72
C ASN A 201 12.75 13.39 -7.51
N PRO A 202 12.02 13.63 -6.39
CA PRO A 202 12.59 14.34 -5.23
C PRO A 202 13.68 13.57 -4.47
N GLN A 203 13.88 12.28 -4.73
CA GLN A 203 15.02 11.49 -4.21
C GLN A 203 15.19 11.50 -2.67
N TRP A 204 14.11 11.63 -1.88
CA TRP A 204 14.17 11.73 -0.41
C TRP A 204 14.99 10.60 0.25
N TYR A 205 14.97 9.39 -0.30
CA TYR A 205 15.74 8.29 0.28
C TYR A 205 17.24 8.51 0.16
N ARG A 206 17.70 9.09 -0.96
CA ARG A 206 19.12 9.41 -1.18
C ARG A 206 19.59 10.48 -0.20
N GLU A 207 18.83 11.55 -0.03
CA GLU A 207 19.15 12.61 0.94
C GLU A 207 19.22 12.08 2.37
N ALA A 208 18.28 11.21 2.75
CA ALA A 208 18.21 10.65 4.08
C ALA A 208 19.19 9.49 4.34
N GLN A 209 19.96 9.06 3.34
CA GLN A 209 20.79 7.85 3.42
C GLN A 209 21.89 7.97 4.48
N SER A 210 22.54 9.13 4.56
CA SER A 210 23.57 9.40 5.57
C SER A 210 23.01 9.24 6.99
N LYS A 211 21.85 9.83 7.25
CA LYS A 211 21.12 9.75 8.52
C LYS A 211 20.65 8.32 8.82
N LEU A 212 20.07 7.63 7.84
CA LEU A 212 19.64 6.23 7.99
C LEU A 212 20.82 5.32 8.34
N ARG A 213 21.96 5.47 7.66
CA ARG A 213 23.18 4.69 7.93
C ARG A 213 23.65 4.86 9.37
N ILE A 214 23.64 6.10 9.89
CA ILE A 214 24.01 6.39 11.28
C ILE A 214 23.06 5.70 12.25
N ILE A 215 21.75 5.82 12.04
CA ILE A 215 20.74 5.23 12.93
C ILE A 215 20.81 3.68 12.88
N GLN A 216 20.97 3.10 11.69
CA GLN A 216 21.13 1.64 11.52
C GLN A 216 22.39 1.12 12.23
N ARG A 217 23.52 1.82 12.12
CA ARG A 217 24.74 1.49 12.88
C ARG A 217 24.50 1.54 14.39
N ARG A 218 23.78 2.55 14.88
CA ARG A 218 23.38 2.61 16.30
C ARG A 218 22.52 1.42 16.70
N VAL A 219 21.58 0.96 15.87
CA VAL A 219 20.80 -0.25 16.18
C VAL A 219 21.72 -1.46 16.28
N SER A 220 22.58 -1.67 15.28
CA SER A 220 23.47 -2.85 15.20
C SER A 220 24.39 -2.96 16.42
N ARG A 221 25.02 -1.85 16.84
CA ARG A 221 25.97 -1.81 17.96
C ARG A 221 25.34 -1.98 19.35
N ARG A 222 24.01 -1.99 19.47
CA ARG A 222 23.32 -2.07 20.78
C ARG A 222 22.85 -3.50 21.04
N SER A 223 23.01 -3.92 22.30
CA SER A 223 22.65 -5.26 22.77
C SER A 223 21.22 -5.64 22.41
N MET A 224 21.06 -6.88 21.93
CA MET A 224 19.75 -7.42 21.57
C MET A 224 18.83 -7.42 22.78
N GLY A 225 17.55 -7.05 22.60
CA GLY A 225 16.56 -6.97 23.69
C GLY A 225 16.69 -5.77 24.63
N GLY A 226 17.84 -5.09 24.68
CA GLY A 226 18.11 -3.98 25.59
C GLY A 226 17.26 -2.71 25.33
N ALA A 227 17.02 -1.92 26.39
CA ALA A 227 16.24 -0.68 26.30
C ALA A 227 16.83 0.34 25.30
N ASN A 228 18.16 0.44 25.23
CA ASN A 228 18.86 1.33 24.30
C ASN A 228 18.68 0.90 22.84
N ARG A 229 18.66 -0.41 22.56
CA ARG A 229 18.35 -0.93 21.23
C ARG A 229 16.90 -0.62 20.85
N ARG A 230 15.94 -0.79 21.77
CA ARG A 230 14.52 -0.44 21.53
C ARG A 230 14.36 1.04 21.15
N LYS A 231 15.03 1.96 21.87
CA LYS A 231 15.06 3.39 21.52
C LYS A 231 15.65 3.64 20.12
N ALA A 232 16.75 2.97 19.78
CA ALA A 232 17.37 3.12 18.46
C ALA A 232 16.49 2.57 17.32
N VAL A 233 15.82 1.43 17.53
CA VAL A 233 14.88 0.84 16.57
C VAL A 233 13.69 1.78 16.36
N LEU A 234 13.15 2.37 17.42
CA LEU A 234 12.06 3.35 17.30
C LEU A 234 12.48 4.57 16.49
N ALA A 235 13.70 5.10 16.71
CA ALA A 235 14.24 6.20 15.91
C ALA A 235 14.37 5.81 14.43
N LEU A 236 14.80 4.58 14.14
CA LEU A 236 14.87 4.06 12.77
C LEU A 236 13.49 3.96 12.12
N GLN A 237 12.50 3.43 12.86
CA GLN A 237 11.11 3.33 12.40
C GLN A 237 10.52 4.70 12.07
N ARG A 238 10.74 5.69 12.94
CA ARG A 238 10.27 7.08 12.72
C ARG A 238 10.92 7.73 11.50
N GLN A 239 12.21 7.49 11.28
CA GLN A 239 12.88 8.00 10.09
C GLN A 239 12.31 7.35 8.81
N HIS A 240 12.10 6.04 8.79
CA HIS A 240 11.46 5.37 7.65
C HIS A 240 10.01 5.82 7.44
N GLU A 241 9.25 6.04 8.51
CA GLU A 241 7.88 6.57 8.44
C GLU A 241 7.87 7.96 7.81
N THR A 242 8.79 8.85 8.22
CA THR A 242 8.92 10.19 7.64
C THR A 242 9.13 10.11 6.14
N LEU A 243 10.09 9.30 5.68
CA LEU A 243 10.35 9.13 4.25
C LEU A 243 9.17 8.54 3.50
N SER A 244 8.50 7.54 4.07
CA SER A 244 7.31 6.96 3.45
C SER A 244 6.17 7.96 3.35
N ASN A 245 5.98 8.83 4.35
CA ASN A 245 4.94 9.84 4.37
C ASN A 245 5.24 10.97 3.38
N SER A 246 6.47 11.49 3.33
CA SER A 246 6.88 12.51 2.36
C SER A 246 6.66 12.04 0.93
N ARG A 247 7.07 10.80 0.63
CA ARG A 247 6.85 10.21 -0.69
C ARG A 247 5.37 10.06 -1.02
N LYS A 248 4.57 9.51 -0.10
CA LYS A 248 3.14 9.35 -0.32
C LYS A 248 2.44 10.68 -0.51
N ASP A 249 2.79 11.70 0.26
CA ASP A 249 2.21 13.04 0.13
C ASP A 249 2.40 13.59 -1.28
N PHE A 250 3.63 13.57 -1.79
CA PHE A 250 3.93 14.01 -3.15
C PHE A 250 3.19 13.19 -4.22
N LEU A 251 3.29 11.85 -4.16
CA LEU A 251 2.63 10.98 -5.14
C LEU A 251 1.11 11.10 -5.11
N ASN A 252 0.52 11.36 -3.93
CA ASN A 252 -0.93 11.60 -3.81
C ASN A 252 -1.34 12.93 -4.46
N LYS A 253 -0.54 13.99 -4.29
CA LYS A 253 -0.79 15.29 -4.94
C LYS A 253 -0.70 15.17 -6.45
N LEU A 254 0.31 14.46 -6.94
CA LEU A 254 0.50 14.19 -8.36
C LEU A 254 -0.67 13.38 -8.94
N ALA A 255 -1.06 12.29 -8.27
CA ALA A 255 -2.22 11.51 -8.68
C ALA A 255 -3.50 12.36 -8.70
N PHE A 256 -3.71 13.21 -7.69
CA PHE A 256 -4.85 14.11 -7.63
C PHE A 256 -4.87 15.11 -8.79
N GLN A 257 -3.73 15.75 -9.11
CA GLN A 257 -3.59 16.65 -10.26
C GLN A 257 -3.96 15.94 -11.56
N LEU A 258 -3.38 14.77 -11.81
CA LEU A 258 -3.66 13.97 -13.02
C LEU A 258 -5.15 13.61 -13.13
N THR A 259 -5.76 13.07 -12.07
CA THR A 259 -7.18 12.66 -12.10
C THR A 259 -8.16 13.82 -12.18
N THR A 260 -7.74 15.02 -11.78
CA THR A 260 -8.57 16.23 -11.88
C THR A 260 -8.55 16.79 -13.29
N ASN A 261 -7.39 16.76 -13.95
CA ASN A 261 -7.14 17.46 -15.21
C ASN A 261 -7.40 16.65 -16.48
N TYR A 262 -7.45 15.31 -16.38
CA TYR A 262 -7.58 14.44 -17.55
C TYR A 262 -8.71 13.40 -17.38
N ASP A 263 -9.43 13.15 -18.47
CA ASP A 263 -10.48 12.13 -18.57
C ASP A 263 -9.92 10.74 -18.82
N LEU A 264 -8.83 10.67 -19.60
CA LEU A 264 -8.10 9.45 -19.91
C LEU A 264 -6.63 9.61 -19.53
N ILE A 265 -6.10 8.66 -18.76
CA ILE A 265 -4.69 8.60 -18.36
C ILE A 265 -4.10 7.28 -18.85
N ALA A 266 -3.20 7.34 -19.83
CA ALA A 266 -2.45 6.20 -20.32
C ALA A 266 -1.13 6.05 -19.55
N LEU A 267 -0.90 4.86 -19.00
CA LEU A 267 0.28 4.51 -18.21
C LEU A 267 0.97 3.29 -18.82
N GLU A 268 2.29 3.23 -18.71
CA GLU A 268 3.02 2.02 -19.03
C GLU A 268 2.65 0.84 -18.09
N LYS A 269 2.58 -0.37 -18.66
CA LYS A 269 2.46 -1.64 -17.94
C LYS A 269 3.83 -2.13 -17.50
N LEU A 270 4.40 -1.47 -16.50
CA LEU A 270 5.73 -1.77 -16.00
C LEU A 270 5.78 -3.01 -15.10
N SER A 271 6.76 -3.89 -15.33
CA SER A 271 7.09 -4.99 -14.42
C SER A 271 7.99 -4.50 -13.28
N ILE A 272 7.41 -3.76 -12.34
CA ILE A 272 8.16 -3.11 -11.23
C ILE A 272 8.89 -4.16 -10.38
N GLY A 273 8.27 -5.31 -10.13
CA GLY A 273 8.91 -6.41 -9.40
C GLY A 273 10.13 -6.97 -10.13
N GLY A 274 10.08 -7.07 -11.46
CA GLY A 274 11.22 -7.46 -12.29
C GLY A 274 12.33 -6.40 -12.27
N MET A 275 11.99 -5.13 -12.46
CA MET A 275 12.97 -4.04 -12.47
C MET A 275 13.66 -3.86 -11.12
N ALA A 276 12.94 -4.05 -10.01
CA ALA A 276 13.51 -3.96 -8.67
C ALA A 276 14.50 -5.09 -8.32
N ARG A 277 14.52 -6.19 -9.10
CA ARG A 277 15.54 -7.25 -8.96
C ARG A 277 16.92 -6.80 -9.48
N ASN A 278 16.97 -5.79 -10.36
CA ASN A 278 18.23 -5.19 -10.76
C ASN A 278 18.80 -4.40 -9.57
N HIS A 279 19.81 -4.96 -8.90
CA HIS A 279 20.37 -4.40 -7.68
C HIS A 279 20.91 -2.97 -7.84
N HIS A 280 21.39 -2.59 -9.03
CA HIS A 280 21.91 -1.24 -9.30
C HIS A 280 20.83 -0.16 -9.30
N LEU A 281 19.64 -0.47 -9.82
CA LEU A 281 18.52 0.49 -9.92
C LEU A 281 17.46 0.31 -8.84
N SER A 282 17.49 -0.82 -8.13
CA SER A 282 16.51 -1.19 -7.10
C SER A 282 16.17 -0.06 -6.13
N LYS A 283 17.19 0.65 -5.62
CA LYS A 283 17.01 1.77 -4.68
C LYS A 283 16.24 2.93 -5.31
N SER A 284 16.64 3.34 -6.51
CA SER A 284 16.03 4.47 -7.21
C SER A 284 14.58 4.16 -7.61
N ILE A 285 14.31 2.93 -8.07
CA ILE A 285 12.96 2.45 -8.41
C ILE A 285 12.07 2.42 -7.18
N LEU A 286 12.57 1.87 -6.08
CA LEU A 286 11.82 1.81 -4.82
C LEU A 286 11.60 3.20 -4.23
N ASP A 287 12.49 4.16 -4.47
CA ASP A 287 12.30 5.53 -4.03
C ASP A 287 11.28 6.30 -4.88
N ALA A 288 11.30 6.12 -6.20
CA ALA A 288 10.34 6.72 -7.12
C ALA A 288 8.90 6.27 -6.83
N GLY A 289 8.70 5.04 -6.36
CA GLY A 289 7.39 4.59 -5.88
C GLY A 289 6.34 4.44 -6.97
N TRP A 290 6.75 4.17 -8.23
CA TRP A 290 5.83 4.07 -9.37
C TRP A 290 4.66 3.12 -9.13
N GLY A 291 4.87 2.00 -8.45
CA GLY A 291 3.81 1.02 -8.19
C GLY A 291 2.73 1.55 -7.28
N TYR A 292 3.12 2.39 -6.31
CA TYR A 292 2.18 3.13 -5.48
C TYR A 292 1.45 4.18 -6.31
N LEU A 293 2.16 5.01 -7.08
CA LEU A 293 1.57 6.04 -7.93
C LEU A 293 0.56 5.45 -8.91
N SER A 294 0.96 4.42 -9.65
CA SER A 294 0.13 3.69 -10.61
C SER A 294 -1.17 3.18 -10.00
N LYS A 295 -1.07 2.51 -8.85
CA LYS A 295 -2.23 1.99 -8.15
C LYS A 295 -3.12 3.14 -7.67
N HIS A 296 -2.51 4.19 -7.13
CA HIS A 296 -3.25 5.31 -6.59
C HIS A 296 -3.97 6.13 -7.67
N ILE A 297 -3.36 6.31 -8.85
CA ILE A 297 -4.01 6.88 -10.03
C ILE A 297 -5.22 6.03 -10.42
N SER A 298 -5.07 4.70 -10.52
CA SER A 298 -6.20 3.82 -10.84
C SER A 298 -7.34 3.91 -9.81
N ASP A 299 -7.01 3.88 -8.50
CA ASP A 299 -8.00 4.00 -7.43
C ASP A 299 -8.73 5.36 -7.48
N LYS A 300 -8.00 6.46 -7.76
CA LYS A 300 -8.55 7.82 -7.80
C LYS A 300 -9.29 8.13 -9.09
N ALA A 301 -8.85 7.57 -10.20
CA ALA A 301 -9.55 7.65 -11.48
C ALA A 301 -10.92 6.98 -11.38
N ALA A 302 -10.99 5.77 -10.79
CA ALA A 302 -12.26 5.08 -10.57
C ALA A 302 -13.22 5.91 -9.70
N GLU A 303 -12.71 6.55 -8.62
CA GLU A 303 -13.50 7.43 -7.76
C GLU A 303 -14.06 8.66 -8.49
N ALA A 304 -13.30 9.19 -9.46
CA ALA A 304 -13.60 10.42 -10.19
C ALA A 304 -14.31 10.18 -11.55
N GLY A 305 -14.59 8.94 -11.93
CA GLY A 305 -15.14 8.59 -13.24
C GLY A 305 -14.17 8.80 -14.41
N ARG A 306 -12.86 8.66 -14.16
CA ARG A 306 -11.80 8.76 -15.18
C ARG A 306 -11.37 7.37 -15.65
N HIS A 307 -10.82 7.31 -16.86
CA HIS A 307 -10.31 6.08 -17.44
C HIS A 307 -8.79 5.98 -17.34
N VAL A 308 -8.30 4.80 -16.96
CA VAL A 308 -6.86 4.50 -16.93
C VAL A 308 -6.57 3.33 -17.85
N VAL A 309 -5.68 3.54 -18.82
CA VAL A 309 -5.28 2.51 -19.79
C VAL A 309 -3.85 2.09 -19.51
N ARG A 310 -3.60 0.78 -19.52
CA ARG A 310 -2.24 0.22 -19.39
C ARG A 310 -1.74 -0.23 -20.73
N VAL A 311 -0.66 0.37 -21.21
CA VAL A 311 -0.08 0.03 -22.52
C VAL A 311 1.23 -0.74 -22.37
N ASN A 312 1.55 -1.55 -23.38
CA ASN A 312 2.85 -2.20 -23.45
C ASN A 312 3.96 -1.13 -23.63
N PRO A 313 4.99 -1.08 -22.76
CA PRO A 313 6.08 -0.11 -22.86
C PRO A 313 7.09 -0.41 -23.97
N ALA A 314 7.02 -1.57 -24.63
CA ALA A 314 8.04 -1.97 -25.61
C ALA A 314 8.22 -0.92 -26.73
N TYR A 315 9.42 -0.39 -26.91
CA TYR A 315 9.79 0.59 -27.94
C TYR A 315 9.13 1.97 -27.84
N THR A 316 8.41 2.31 -26.76
CA THR A 316 7.78 3.65 -26.59
C THR A 316 8.80 4.78 -26.69
N SER A 317 9.96 4.63 -26.07
CA SER A 317 11.05 5.62 -26.10
C SER A 317 12.00 5.51 -27.30
N LYS A 318 11.77 4.56 -28.22
CA LYS A 318 12.60 4.32 -29.42
C LYS A 318 11.85 4.58 -30.72
N THR A 319 10.58 4.98 -30.67
CA THR A 319 9.78 5.28 -31.85
C THR A 319 9.54 6.78 -31.92
N CYS A 320 9.68 7.39 -33.09
CA CYS A 320 9.28 8.78 -33.32
C CYS A 320 7.77 8.91 -33.13
N SER A 321 7.34 9.79 -32.23
CA SER A 321 5.91 9.98 -31.93
C SER A 321 5.13 10.67 -33.05
N LEU A 322 5.82 11.29 -34.02
CA LEU A 322 5.21 11.97 -35.16
C LEU A 322 5.07 11.05 -36.38
N CYS A 323 6.15 10.40 -36.83
CA CYS A 323 6.15 9.60 -38.06
C CYS A 323 6.25 8.08 -37.85
N GLY A 324 6.43 7.61 -36.62
CA GLY A 324 6.51 6.17 -36.32
C GLY A 324 7.86 5.50 -36.65
N THR A 325 8.87 6.24 -37.14
CA THR A 325 10.20 5.70 -37.41
C THR A 325 10.84 5.15 -36.13
N LEU A 326 11.40 3.94 -36.21
CA LEU A 326 12.16 3.34 -35.12
C LEU A 326 13.60 3.85 -35.14
N PHE A 327 14.07 4.37 -34.02
CA PHE A 327 15.45 4.80 -33.83
C PHE A 327 16.33 3.62 -33.44
N GLU A 328 17.23 3.21 -34.33
CA GLU A 328 18.10 2.04 -34.11
C GLU A 328 19.21 2.32 -33.11
N ASN A 329 19.80 3.52 -33.16
CA ASN A 329 21.03 3.87 -32.42
C ASN A 329 20.80 4.67 -31.12
N LEU A 330 19.58 4.64 -30.57
CA LEU A 330 19.24 5.38 -29.36
C LEU A 330 19.67 4.62 -28.09
N SER A 331 20.57 5.23 -27.32
CA SER A 331 21.12 4.74 -26.06
C SER A 331 20.32 5.25 -24.85
N LEU A 332 20.67 4.82 -23.64
CA LEU A 332 20.10 5.35 -22.39
C LEU A 332 20.65 6.73 -22.00
N ALA A 333 21.76 7.16 -22.59
CA ALA A 333 22.35 8.47 -22.35
C ALA A 333 21.62 9.57 -23.15
N ASP A 334 21.01 9.20 -24.28
CA ASP A 334 20.27 10.12 -25.13
C ASP A 334 18.96 10.53 -24.45
N ARG A 335 18.81 11.84 -24.25
CA ARG A 335 17.66 12.51 -23.61
C ARG A 335 16.84 13.34 -24.58
N TRP A 336 17.34 13.52 -25.78
CA TRP A 336 16.67 14.25 -26.84
C TRP A 336 16.49 13.32 -28.03
N VAL A 337 15.38 13.46 -28.75
CA VAL A 337 15.14 12.73 -30.00
C VAL A 337 15.02 13.72 -31.13
N ASP A 338 15.82 13.50 -32.17
CA ASP A 338 15.76 14.23 -33.44
C ASP A 338 15.42 13.24 -34.55
N CYS A 339 14.38 13.53 -35.31
CA CYS A 339 13.91 12.67 -36.40
C CYS A 339 13.95 13.41 -37.73
N SER A 340 14.22 12.68 -38.82
CA SER A 340 14.20 13.20 -40.19
C SER A 340 12.84 13.77 -40.62
N CYS A 341 11.75 13.43 -39.94
CA CYS A 341 10.43 14.03 -40.16
C CYS A 341 10.28 15.45 -39.58
N GLY A 342 11.30 15.99 -38.91
CA GLY A 342 11.31 17.31 -38.30
C GLY A 342 10.92 17.35 -36.82
N LEU A 343 10.61 16.20 -36.20
CA LEU A 343 10.39 16.12 -34.75
C LEU A 343 11.71 16.30 -34.00
N SER A 344 11.74 17.22 -33.03
CA SER A 344 12.88 17.48 -32.13
C SER A 344 12.34 17.80 -30.73
N ILE A 345 12.34 16.81 -29.82
CA ILE A 345 11.74 16.94 -28.48
C ILE A 345 12.50 16.10 -27.44
N ASP A 346 12.21 16.36 -26.16
CA ASP A 346 12.64 15.51 -25.06
C ASP A 346 12.16 14.06 -25.25
N ARG A 347 13.04 13.11 -24.93
CA ARG A 347 12.81 11.67 -25.15
C ARG A 347 11.69 11.11 -24.28
N ASP A 348 11.59 11.55 -23.03
CA ASP A 348 10.58 11.06 -22.09
C ASP A 348 9.20 11.62 -22.51
N VAL A 349 9.14 12.86 -23.04
CA VAL A 349 7.94 13.42 -23.69
C VAL A 349 7.55 12.64 -24.96
N ASN A 350 8.52 12.32 -25.83
CA ASN A 350 8.26 11.46 -27.01
C ASN A 350 7.68 10.09 -26.61
N ALA A 351 8.22 9.48 -25.56
CA ALA A 351 7.71 8.22 -25.02
C ALA A 351 6.27 8.38 -24.50
N ALA A 352 5.98 9.45 -23.77
CA ALA A 352 4.66 9.77 -23.25
C ALA A 352 3.62 9.96 -24.38
N ILE A 353 3.97 10.62 -25.49
CA ILE A 353 3.09 10.74 -26.66
C ILE A 353 2.83 9.36 -27.28
N ASN A 354 3.86 8.52 -27.44
CA ASN A 354 3.67 7.15 -27.94
C ASN A 354 2.78 6.29 -27.04
N ILE A 355 2.88 6.46 -25.72
CA ILE A 355 2.03 5.80 -24.73
C ILE A 355 0.56 6.20 -24.94
N LEU A 356 0.29 7.49 -25.14
CA LEU A 356 -1.06 7.99 -25.43
C LEU A 356 -1.59 7.45 -26.76
N ASN A 357 -0.79 7.51 -27.83
CA ASN A 357 -1.16 7.01 -29.15
C ASN A 357 -1.56 5.52 -29.09
N ARG A 358 -0.81 4.71 -28.33
CA ARG A 358 -1.14 3.28 -28.11
C ARG A 358 -2.44 3.08 -27.34
N ALA A 359 -2.77 3.96 -26.41
CA ALA A 359 -4.05 3.89 -25.72
C ALA A 359 -5.23 4.18 -26.65
N GLY A 360 -5.06 5.06 -27.66
CA GLY A 360 -6.05 5.29 -28.71
C GLY A 360 -6.21 4.12 -29.69
N HIS A 361 -5.12 3.39 -29.99
CA HIS A 361 -5.16 2.17 -30.81
C HIS A 361 -5.65 0.94 -30.06
N ALA A 362 -5.57 0.94 -28.72
CA ALA A 362 -6.32 0.03 -27.88
C ALA A 362 -7.80 0.42 -27.95
N ARG A 363 -8.44 0.14 -29.10
CA ARG A 363 -9.90 0.13 -29.24
C ARG A 363 -10.48 -0.49 -28.00
N TRP A 364 -11.45 0.19 -27.39
CA TRP A 364 -12.19 -0.20 -26.19
C TRP A 364 -12.35 -1.71 -26.10
N ASP A 365 -11.36 -2.35 -25.49
CA ASP A 365 -11.40 -3.77 -25.28
C ASP A 365 -12.33 -3.87 -24.09
N LYS A 366 -13.59 -4.22 -24.39
CA LYS A 366 -14.57 -4.65 -23.40
C LYS A 366 -14.11 -6.01 -22.87
N SER A 367 -12.92 -6.06 -22.30
CA SER A 367 -12.43 -7.14 -21.48
C SER A 367 -12.44 -6.59 -20.06
N THR A 368 -13.59 -6.83 -19.41
CA THR A 368 -13.69 -6.98 -17.97
C THR A 368 -12.60 -7.95 -17.51
N ASP A 369 -11.41 -7.43 -17.22
CA ASP A 369 -10.40 -8.17 -16.49
C ASP A 369 -10.90 -8.27 -15.05
N ALA A 370 -11.50 -9.42 -14.77
CA ALA A 370 -11.88 -9.88 -13.45
C ALA A 370 -10.72 -9.64 -12.48
N MET A 371 -10.99 -8.82 -11.47
CA MET A 371 -10.16 -8.74 -10.28
C MET A 371 -10.05 -10.14 -9.66
N VAL A 372 -8.82 -10.69 -9.63
CA VAL A 372 -8.41 -11.84 -8.80
C VAL A 372 -7.33 -11.41 -7.81
#